data_AF-X1B169-F1
#
_entry.id   AF-X1B169-F1
#
_cell.length_a   1.000
_cell.length_b   1.000
_cell.length_c   1.000
_cell.angle_alpha   90.00
_cell.angle_beta   90.00
_cell.angle_gamma   90.00
#
_symmetry.space_group_name_H-M   'P 1'
#
loop_
_entity.id
_entity.type
_entity.pdbx_description
1 polymer ?
#
loop_
_entity_poly.entity_id
_entity_poly.type
_entity_poly.pdbx_seq_one_letter_code
_entity_poly.pdbx_strand_id
1 'polypeptide(L)'
;AQSHVKVSFEIPDYTAQVDALGTLRFLDAIREVGLRKVKFYQASTSELYGKVREIPQNEETPFYPRSPYGVAKLYGYWIIVNYREAYNIFASNGILFNHESPKRGETFVTRKTTRAASRIAAGLQDKLLLGNLDAKRDWGFAPEYCEGMWRILQHEKAEDFVLATGETQTVRRFAELTFNNLGIELEWKGKGIDETGIIKTIDLDKAKELIGYSSTCIPGKVAGHWSR
;
A
#
# COMPACT_ATOMS: atom_id res chain seq x y z
N ALA A 1 -12.31 6.56 -3.33
CA ALA A 1 -12.02 5.11 -3.27
C ALA A 1 -11.97 4.69 -1.82
N GLN A 2 -12.66 3.60 -1.48
CA GLN A 2 -12.37 2.83 -0.27
C GLN A 2 -11.18 1.92 -0.63
N SER A 3 -10.14 1.82 0.21
CA SER A 3 -8.90 1.11 -0.17
C SER A 3 -8.49 0.02 0.81
N HIS A 4 -9.29 -0.19 1.84
CA HIS A 4 -8.92 -1.05 2.95
C HIS A 4 -9.63 -2.40 2.83
N VAL A 5 -8.87 -3.42 2.39
CA VAL A 5 -9.36 -4.78 2.14
C VAL A 5 -10.14 -5.35 3.33
N LYS A 6 -9.59 -5.25 4.55
CA LYS A 6 -10.28 -5.76 5.77
C LYS A 6 -11.64 -5.08 5.98
N VAL A 7 -11.68 -3.75 5.97
CA VAL A 7 -12.92 -2.97 6.16
C VAL A 7 -13.95 -3.28 5.08
N SER A 8 -13.54 -3.67 3.87
CA SER A 8 -14.50 -4.05 2.82
C SER A 8 -15.36 -5.27 3.18
N PHE A 9 -14.90 -6.15 4.08
CA PHE A 9 -15.74 -7.25 4.59
C PHE A 9 -16.77 -6.76 5.60
N GLU A 10 -16.48 -5.66 6.30
CA GLU A 10 -17.36 -5.09 7.32
C GLU A 10 -18.44 -4.20 6.69
N ILE A 11 -18.11 -3.48 5.62
CA ILE A 11 -19.02 -2.56 4.91
C ILE A 11 -19.03 -2.79 3.38
N PRO A 12 -19.35 -4.01 2.91
CA PRO A 12 -19.22 -4.39 1.49
C PRO A 12 -20.11 -3.58 0.55
N ASP A 13 -21.30 -3.19 0.99
CA ASP A 13 -22.22 -2.36 0.20
C ASP A 13 -21.60 -0.99 -0.10
N TYR A 14 -21.12 -0.28 0.93
CA TYR A 14 -20.45 1.00 0.77
C TYR A 14 -19.21 0.89 -0.13
N THR A 15 -18.41 -0.16 0.04
CA THR A 15 -17.27 -0.44 -0.84
C THR A 15 -17.71 -0.57 -2.30
N ALA A 16 -18.78 -1.31 -2.59
CA ALA A 16 -19.28 -1.47 -3.96
C ALA A 16 -19.80 -0.15 -4.54
N GLN A 17 -20.57 0.63 -3.75
CA GLN A 17 -21.10 1.92 -4.20
C GLN A 17 -19.98 2.91 -4.58
N VAL A 18 -18.85 2.88 -3.88
CA VAL A 18 -17.75 3.81 -4.07
C VAL A 18 -16.78 3.31 -5.15
N ASP A 19 -16.31 2.06 -5.08
CA ASP A 19 -15.22 1.57 -5.91
C ASP A 19 -15.67 0.97 -7.24
N ALA A 20 -16.89 0.43 -7.29
CA ALA A 20 -17.51 -0.06 -8.51
C ALA A 20 -18.34 1.06 -9.17
N LEU A 21 -19.48 1.40 -8.56
CA LEU A 21 -20.44 2.33 -9.15
C LEU A 21 -19.93 3.77 -9.24
N GLY A 22 -19.03 4.19 -8.33
CA GLY A 22 -18.36 5.48 -8.45
C GLY A 22 -17.59 5.64 -9.76
N THR A 23 -16.91 4.57 -10.21
CA THR A 23 -16.18 4.56 -11.50
C THR A 23 -17.15 4.73 -12.67
N LEU A 24 -18.25 3.97 -12.69
CA LEU A 24 -19.29 4.10 -13.72
C LEU A 24 -19.83 5.53 -13.78
N ARG A 25 -20.17 6.13 -12.64
CA ARG A 25 -20.76 7.48 -12.57
C ARG A 25 -19.85 8.54 -13.20
N PHE A 26 -18.53 8.44 -13.03
CA PHE A 26 -17.59 9.37 -13.69
C PHE A 26 -17.57 9.17 -15.21
N LEU A 27 -17.61 7.92 -15.68
CA LEU A 27 -17.64 7.61 -17.11
C LEU A 27 -18.95 8.07 -17.77
N ASP A 28 -20.09 7.84 -17.12
CA ASP A 28 -21.39 8.35 -17.55
C ASP A 28 -21.37 9.88 -17.64
N ALA A 29 -20.84 10.57 -16.61
CA ALA A 29 -20.74 12.02 -16.64
C ALA A 29 -19.88 12.55 -17.80
N ILE A 30 -18.73 11.91 -18.08
CA ILE A 30 -17.88 12.25 -19.23
C ILE A 30 -18.65 12.09 -20.54
N ARG A 31 -19.40 10.99 -20.69
CA ARG A 31 -20.18 10.68 -21.89
C ARG A 31 -21.35 11.67 -22.07
N GLU A 32 -22.15 11.88 -21.03
CA GLU A 32 -23.37 12.69 -21.06
C GLU A 32 -23.08 14.17 -21.31
N VAL A 33 -22.00 14.70 -20.73
CA VAL A 33 -21.55 16.08 -20.97
C VAL A 33 -20.84 16.23 -22.31
N GLY A 34 -20.46 15.13 -22.97
CA GLY A 34 -19.79 15.15 -24.28
C GLY A 34 -18.31 15.54 -24.22
N LEU A 35 -17.62 15.23 -23.13
CA LEU A 35 -16.22 15.60 -22.91
C LEU A 35 -15.23 14.72 -23.69
N ARG A 36 -15.11 14.95 -25.01
CA ARG A 36 -14.30 14.11 -25.92
C ARG A 36 -12.78 14.19 -25.75
N LYS A 37 -12.25 15.22 -25.08
CA LYS A 37 -10.80 15.42 -24.89
C LYS A 37 -10.29 14.96 -23.52
N VAL A 38 -11.17 14.50 -22.65
CA VAL A 38 -10.78 14.04 -21.31
C VAL A 38 -10.11 12.67 -21.42
N LYS A 39 -9.01 12.52 -20.70
CA LYS A 39 -8.38 11.23 -20.45
C LYS A 39 -8.67 10.80 -19.01
N PHE A 40 -9.17 9.59 -18.83
CA PHE A 40 -9.57 9.05 -17.54
C PHE A 40 -8.62 7.94 -17.10
N TYR A 41 -8.13 8.03 -15.86
CA TYR A 41 -7.31 6.99 -15.24
C TYR A 41 -8.12 6.32 -14.13
N GLN A 42 -8.24 5.00 -14.21
CA GLN A 42 -8.77 4.19 -13.12
C GLN A 42 -7.63 3.61 -12.28
N ALA A 43 -7.70 3.86 -10.98
CA ALA A 43 -6.84 3.22 -9.99
C ALA A 43 -7.30 1.77 -9.75
N SER A 44 -6.97 0.88 -10.69
CA SER A 44 -7.07 -0.57 -10.55
C SER A 44 -5.93 -1.09 -9.66
N THR A 45 -5.85 -2.40 -9.44
CA THR A 45 -5.00 -2.93 -8.35
C THR A 45 -4.59 -4.38 -8.57
N SER A 46 -3.43 -4.78 -8.05
CA SER A 46 -3.02 -6.18 -7.99
C SER A 46 -3.97 -7.08 -7.19
N GLU A 47 -4.83 -6.52 -6.33
CA GLU A 47 -5.86 -7.28 -5.60
C GLU A 47 -6.92 -7.91 -6.53
N LEU A 48 -6.98 -7.50 -7.82
CA LEU A 48 -7.76 -8.16 -8.85
C LEU A 48 -7.30 -9.61 -9.08
N TYR A 49 -6.00 -9.88 -8.98
CA TYR A 49 -5.44 -11.22 -9.16
C TYR A 49 -5.76 -12.16 -7.98
N GLY A 50 -5.94 -11.60 -6.77
CA GLY A 50 -6.35 -12.30 -5.54
C GLY A 50 -5.75 -13.70 -5.38
N LYS A 51 -6.51 -14.75 -5.73
CA LYS A 51 -5.96 -16.12 -5.82
C LYS A 51 -5.20 -16.27 -7.14
N VAL A 52 -3.93 -15.88 -7.08
CA VAL A 52 -2.97 -15.88 -8.17
C VAL A 52 -2.96 -17.21 -8.93
N ARG A 53 -2.99 -17.12 -10.27
CA ARG A 53 -2.90 -18.26 -11.20
C ARG A 53 -1.53 -18.38 -11.89
N GLU A 54 -0.83 -17.26 -12.06
CA GLU A 54 0.46 -17.15 -12.75
C GLU A 54 1.41 -16.26 -11.95
N ILE A 55 2.71 -16.53 -12.01
CA ILE A 55 3.75 -15.76 -11.30
C ILE A 55 4.93 -15.55 -12.26
N PRO A 56 5.36 -14.31 -12.55
CA PRO A 56 4.72 -13.04 -12.17
C PRO A 56 3.36 -12.84 -12.87
N GLN A 57 2.54 -11.90 -12.37
CA GLN A 57 1.28 -11.53 -13.03
C GLN A 57 1.54 -10.41 -14.05
N ASN A 58 0.81 -10.44 -15.16
CA ASN A 58 0.78 -9.39 -16.17
C ASN A 58 -0.68 -9.00 -16.52
N GLU A 59 -0.85 -8.16 -17.52
CA GLU A 59 -2.15 -7.68 -18.02
C GLU A 59 -3.06 -8.81 -18.51
N GLU A 60 -2.50 -9.93 -18.96
CA GLU A 60 -3.22 -11.09 -19.48
C GLU A 60 -3.57 -12.11 -18.39
N THR A 61 -2.90 -12.05 -17.23
CA THR A 61 -3.12 -12.99 -16.14
C THR A 61 -4.58 -12.94 -15.65
N PRO A 62 -5.29 -14.08 -15.56
CA PRO A 62 -6.71 -14.07 -15.20
C PRO A 62 -6.96 -13.58 -13.77
N PHE A 63 -7.96 -12.71 -13.62
CA PHE A 63 -8.38 -12.18 -12.32
C PHE A 63 -9.10 -13.24 -11.47
N TYR A 64 -8.87 -13.18 -10.15
CA TYR A 64 -9.55 -14.00 -9.15
C TYR A 64 -9.62 -13.24 -7.81
N PRO A 65 -10.49 -12.23 -7.68
CA PRO A 65 -10.57 -11.42 -6.46
C PRO A 65 -10.98 -12.24 -5.23
N ARG A 66 -10.48 -11.84 -4.06
CA ARG A 66 -10.67 -12.56 -2.78
C ARG A 66 -11.27 -11.69 -1.66
N SER A 67 -11.85 -10.55 -2.00
CA SER A 67 -12.50 -9.63 -1.07
C SER A 67 -13.60 -8.81 -1.76
N PRO A 68 -14.56 -8.23 -1.03
CA PRO A 68 -15.52 -7.28 -1.59
C PRO A 68 -14.84 -6.09 -2.28
N TYR A 69 -13.71 -5.59 -1.73
CA TYR A 69 -12.86 -4.60 -2.39
C TYR A 69 -12.36 -5.08 -3.77
N GLY A 70 -11.78 -6.28 -3.84
CA GLY A 70 -11.27 -6.83 -5.10
C GLY A 70 -12.38 -7.04 -6.13
N VAL A 71 -13.57 -7.49 -5.71
CA VAL A 71 -14.74 -7.66 -6.58
C VAL A 71 -15.25 -6.32 -7.09
N ALA A 72 -15.37 -5.31 -6.23
CA ALA A 72 -15.80 -3.97 -6.63
C ALA A 72 -14.80 -3.32 -7.61
N LYS A 73 -13.49 -3.49 -7.34
CA LYS A 73 -12.44 -3.04 -8.27
C LYS A 73 -12.46 -3.79 -9.59
N LEU A 74 -12.84 -5.07 -9.61
CA LEU A 74 -12.98 -5.84 -10.85
C LEU A 74 -14.11 -5.31 -11.73
N TYR A 75 -15.23 -4.88 -11.13
CA TYR A 75 -16.25 -4.12 -11.87
C TYR A 75 -15.66 -2.83 -12.43
N GLY A 76 -14.97 -2.04 -11.60
CA GLY A 76 -14.34 -0.79 -12.01
C GLY A 76 -13.32 -0.97 -13.16
N TYR A 77 -12.61 -2.10 -13.18
CA TYR A 77 -11.72 -2.47 -14.26
C TYR A 77 -12.49 -2.70 -15.56
N TRP A 78 -13.52 -3.57 -15.53
CA TRP A 78 -14.24 -3.96 -16.74
C TRP A 78 -15.12 -2.85 -17.31
N ILE A 79 -15.66 -1.96 -16.47
CA ILE A 79 -16.44 -0.83 -16.97
C ILE A 79 -15.56 0.18 -17.72
N ILE A 80 -14.29 0.31 -17.34
CA ILE A 80 -13.30 1.13 -18.07
C ILE A 80 -13.04 0.53 -19.45
N VAL A 81 -12.74 -0.78 -19.50
CA VAL A 81 -12.53 -1.51 -20.76
C VAL A 81 -13.74 -1.33 -21.67
N ASN A 82 -14.94 -1.55 -21.14
CA ASN A 82 -16.17 -1.45 -21.91
C ASN A 82 -16.42 -0.03 -22.45
N TYR A 83 -16.22 1.02 -21.65
CA TYR A 83 -16.43 2.40 -22.11
C TYR A 83 -15.39 2.86 -23.11
N ARG A 84 -14.14 2.40 -22.95
CA ARG A 84 -13.08 2.62 -23.93
C ARG A 84 -13.46 2.00 -25.28
N GLU A 85 -13.93 0.75 -25.29
CA GLU A 85 -14.28 0.02 -26.52
C GLU A 85 -15.58 0.50 -27.15
N ALA A 86 -16.63 0.74 -26.35
CA ALA A 86 -17.96 1.06 -26.86
C ALA A 86 -18.11 2.54 -27.28
N TYR A 87 -17.41 3.45 -26.62
CA TYR A 87 -17.58 4.90 -26.81
C TYR A 87 -16.31 5.62 -27.27
N ASN A 88 -15.21 4.90 -27.46
CA ASN A 88 -13.90 5.46 -27.84
C ASN A 88 -13.43 6.57 -26.89
N ILE A 89 -13.75 6.43 -25.60
CA ILE A 89 -13.27 7.33 -24.53
C ILE A 89 -11.84 6.90 -24.16
N PHE A 90 -10.93 7.85 -24.02
CA PHE A 90 -9.60 7.55 -23.47
C PHE A 90 -9.73 7.22 -21.99
N ALA A 91 -9.80 5.93 -21.66
CA ALA A 91 -9.90 5.45 -20.29
C ALA A 91 -8.95 4.24 -20.07
N SER A 92 -8.03 4.36 -19.12
CA SER A 92 -6.98 3.36 -18.85
C SER A 92 -7.04 2.84 -17.44
N ASN A 93 -6.79 1.54 -17.26
CA ASN A 93 -6.54 0.96 -15.95
C ASN A 93 -5.04 0.96 -15.65
N GLY A 94 -4.65 1.53 -14.51
CA GLY A 94 -3.38 1.16 -13.90
C GLY A 94 -3.61 0.02 -12.91
N ILE A 95 -3.09 -1.17 -13.20
CA ILE A 95 -3.12 -2.34 -12.33
C ILE A 95 -1.89 -2.27 -11.40
N LEU A 96 -1.98 -1.38 -10.40
CA LEU A 96 -0.85 -1.10 -9.53
C LEU A 96 -0.73 -2.14 -8.41
N PHE A 97 0.49 -2.65 -8.24
CA PHE A 97 0.90 -3.41 -7.07
C PHE A 97 1.05 -2.51 -5.84
N ASN A 98 1.35 -3.10 -4.68
CA ASN A 98 1.41 -2.33 -3.44
C ASN A 98 2.50 -1.27 -3.54
N HIS A 99 2.17 -0.06 -3.11
CA HIS A 99 3.10 1.07 -3.11
C HIS A 99 2.89 1.88 -1.84
N GLU A 100 4.01 2.27 -1.26
CA GLU A 100 4.08 2.72 0.12
C GLU A 100 4.79 4.07 0.21
N SER A 101 4.57 4.81 1.29
CA SER A 101 5.27 6.07 1.56
C SER A 101 5.09 6.49 3.02
N PRO A 102 5.81 7.52 3.50
CA PRO A 102 5.54 8.15 4.79
C PRO A 102 4.14 8.78 4.91
N LYS A 103 3.33 8.82 3.84
CA LYS A 103 1.94 9.28 3.85
C LYS A 103 0.92 8.12 3.89
N ARG A 104 1.37 6.86 3.85
CA ARG A 104 0.49 5.69 3.89
C ARG A 104 -0.39 5.68 5.15
N GLY A 105 -1.66 5.27 5.02
CA GLY A 105 -2.57 5.15 6.16
C GLY A 105 -2.04 4.22 7.25
N GLU A 106 -2.29 4.57 8.51
CA GLU A 106 -1.65 3.95 9.68
C GLU A 106 -2.05 2.48 9.92
N THR A 107 -3.16 2.04 9.33
CA THR A 107 -3.68 0.68 9.47
C THR A 107 -3.09 -0.31 8.47
N PHE A 108 -2.44 0.17 7.40
CA PHE A 108 -1.74 -0.69 6.44
C PHE A 108 -0.46 -1.26 7.07
N VAL A 109 -0.16 -2.53 6.75
CA VAL A 109 0.87 -3.31 7.46
C VAL A 109 2.24 -2.62 7.51
N THR A 110 2.68 -2.00 6.43
CA THR A 110 3.97 -1.31 6.34
C THR A 110 4.03 -0.12 7.30
N ARG A 111 3.03 0.77 7.26
CA ARG A 111 2.96 1.95 8.14
C ARG A 111 2.69 1.58 9.59
N LYS A 112 1.84 0.58 9.82
CA LYS A 112 1.59 0.02 11.14
C LYS A 112 2.89 -0.46 11.76
N THR A 113 3.71 -1.20 11.00
CA THR A 113 4.99 -1.73 11.45
C THR A 113 6.01 -0.63 11.71
N THR A 114 6.21 0.32 10.78
CA THR A 114 7.18 1.41 10.98
C THR A 114 6.82 2.29 12.16
N ARG A 115 5.55 2.68 12.32
CA ARG A 115 5.12 3.47 13.48
C ARG A 115 5.28 2.72 14.79
N ALA A 116 4.87 1.44 14.83
CA ALA A 116 4.99 0.66 16.05
C ALA A 116 6.46 0.42 16.43
N ALA A 117 7.33 0.10 15.47
CA ALA A 117 8.76 -0.10 15.72
C ALA A 117 9.40 1.17 16.30
N SER A 118 9.13 2.35 15.71
CA SER A 118 9.63 3.63 16.26
C SER A 118 9.09 3.92 17.66
N ARG A 119 7.81 3.62 17.93
CA ARG A 119 7.20 3.81 19.26
C ARG A 119 7.77 2.83 20.29
N ILE A 120 8.03 1.59 19.91
CA ILE A 120 8.66 0.58 20.76
C ILE A 120 10.08 1.04 21.11
N ALA A 121 10.87 1.47 20.12
CA ALA A 121 12.21 2.01 20.35
C ALA A 121 12.21 3.24 21.29
N ALA A 122 11.15 4.06 21.24
CA ALA A 122 10.96 5.21 22.12
C ALA A 122 10.31 4.89 23.48
N GLY A 123 10.02 3.62 23.79
CA GLY A 123 9.34 3.22 25.03
C GLY A 123 7.87 3.68 25.14
N LEU A 124 7.23 4.03 24.02
CA LEU A 124 5.85 4.53 23.95
C LEU A 124 4.82 3.43 23.60
N GLN A 125 5.28 2.20 23.39
CA GLN A 125 4.46 1.06 23.02
C GLN A 125 5.22 -0.24 23.36
N ASP A 126 4.54 -1.24 23.93
CA ASP A 126 5.21 -2.46 24.36
C ASP A 126 5.35 -3.52 23.25
N LYS A 127 4.34 -3.62 22.36
CA LYS A 127 4.28 -4.69 21.35
C LYS A 127 3.59 -4.28 20.06
N LEU A 128 3.95 -4.94 18.97
CA LEU A 128 3.31 -4.85 17.66
C LEU A 128 2.58 -6.16 17.36
N LEU A 129 1.27 -6.11 17.10
CA LEU A 129 0.48 -7.26 16.67
C LEU A 129 0.38 -7.29 15.14
N LEU A 130 0.79 -8.40 14.51
CA LEU A 130 0.69 -8.63 13.08
C LEU A 130 -0.19 -9.84 12.77
N GLY A 131 -0.64 -9.94 11.52
CA GLY A 131 -1.35 -11.10 11.00
C GLY A 131 -0.39 -12.11 10.39
N ASN A 132 -0.72 -12.61 9.20
CA ASN A 132 0.14 -13.55 8.47
C ASN A 132 1.52 -12.93 8.12
N LEU A 133 2.58 -13.41 8.78
CA LEU A 133 3.96 -12.96 8.58
C LEU A 133 4.56 -13.44 7.25
N ASP A 134 4.05 -14.55 6.71
CA ASP A 134 4.55 -15.16 5.47
C ASP A 134 3.84 -14.63 4.22
N ALA A 135 2.89 -13.71 4.40
CA ALA A 135 2.26 -13.00 3.28
C ALA A 135 3.32 -12.25 2.48
N LYS A 136 3.44 -12.60 1.18
CA LYS A 136 4.37 -11.95 0.24
C LYS A 136 3.67 -10.83 -0.53
N ARG A 137 4.35 -9.70 -0.70
CA ARG A 137 3.89 -8.56 -1.50
C ARG A 137 5.06 -7.94 -2.25
N ASP A 138 4.74 -7.42 -3.44
CA ASP A 138 5.59 -6.50 -4.18
C ASP A 138 5.27 -5.09 -3.68
N TRP A 139 6.25 -4.42 -3.07
CA TRP A 139 6.11 -3.09 -2.46
C TRP A 139 7.02 -2.08 -3.15
N GLY A 140 6.44 -1.17 -3.91
CA GLY A 140 7.13 -0.02 -4.51
C GLY A 140 6.95 1.29 -3.74
N PHE A 141 7.46 2.38 -4.30
CA PHE A 141 7.39 3.71 -3.70
C PHE A 141 6.29 4.56 -4.36
N ALA A 142 5.34 5.06 -3.55
CA ALA A 142 4.12 5.69 -4.08
C ALA A 142 4.36 6.88 -5.05
N PRO A 143 5.34 7.78 -4.84
CA PRO A 143 5.64 8.84 -5.81
C PRO A 143 5.98 8.34 -7.22
N GLU A 144 6.75 7.25 -7.34
CA GLU A 144 7.10 6.65 -8.64
C GLU A 144 5.87 6.06 -9.32
N TYR A 145 4.98 5.46 -8.52
CA TYR A 145 3.71 4.92 -9.03
C TYR A 145 2.80 6.05 -9.52
N CYS A 146 2.74 7.19 -8.82
CA CYS A 146 2.01 8.38 -9.27
C CYS A 146 2.57 8.94 -10.58
N GLU A 147 3.89 8.96 -10.75
CA GLU A 147 4.50 9.30 -12.04
C GLU A 147 4.06 8.32 -13.13
N GLY A 148 4.03 7.03 -12.81
CA GLY A 148 3.47 5.99 -13.68
C GLY A 148 2.03 6.24 -14.10
N MET A 149 1.15 6.63 -13.16
CA MET A 149 -0.25 7.01 -13.48
C MET A 149 -0.30 8.16 -14.50
N TRP A 150 0.53 9.18 -14.30
CA TRP A 150 0.61 10.31 -15.22
C TRP A 150 1.12 9.87 -16.60
N ARG A 151 2.18 9.05 -16.66
CA ARG A 151 2.75 8.51 -17.90
C ARG A 151 1.74 7.70 -18.70
N ILE A 152 0.93 6.85 -18.05
CA ILE A 152 -0.15 6.09 -18.70
C ILE A 152 -1.09 7.03 -19.48
N LEU A 153 -1.46 8.17 -18.90
CA LEU A 153 -2.31 9.14 -19.56
C LEU A 153 -1.62 9.90 -20.70
N GLN A 154 -0.29 9.79 -20.85
CA GLN A 154 0.44 10.41 -21.95
C GLN A 154 0.51 9.51 -23.19
N HIS A 155 0.14 8.22 -23.09
CA HIS A 155 0.10 7.34 -24.26
C HIS A 155 -0.87 7.85 -25.33
N GLU A 156 -0.59 7.50 -26.59
CA GLU A 156 -1.44 7.83 -27.74
C GLU A 156 -2.78 7.09 -27.68
N LYS A 157 -2.76 5.83 -27.24
CA LYS A 157 -3.93 4.97 -27.07
C LYS A 157 -4.12 4.61 -25.61
N ALA A 158 -5.38 4.50 -25.20
CA ALA A 158 -5.74 4.04 -23.87
C ALA A 158 -5.58 2.53 -23.79
N GLU A 159 -4.72 2.07 -22.88
CA GLU A 159 -4.48 0.65 -22.61
C GLU A 159 -4.45 0.42 -21.09
N ASP A 160 -4.30 -0.83 -20.68
CA ASP A 160 -4.20 -1.23 -19.27
C ASP A 160 -2.74 -1.63 -18.97
N PHE A 161 -2.23 -1.27 -17.79
CA PHE A 161 -0.81 -1.40 -17.47
C PHE A 161 -0.59 -1.94 -16.06
N VAL A 162 0.25 -2.97 -15.92
CA VAL A 162 0.77 -3.46 -14.65
C VAL A 162 1.96 -2.62 -14.21
N LEU A 163 1.89 -2.06 -13.01
CA LEU A 163 2.99 -1.33 -12.38
C LEU A 163 3.39 -2.04 -11.07
N ALA A 164 4.60 -2.60 -11.07
CA ALA A 164 5.17 -3.42 -10.01
C ALA A 164 6.69 -3.24 -9.96
N THR A 165 7.34 -3.60 -8.85
CA THR A 165 8.81 -3.62 -8.77
C THR A 165 9.40 -4.90 -9.37
N GLY A 166 8.62 -5.98 -9.43
CA GLY A 166 9.07 -7.33 -9.79
C GLY A 166 9.66 -8.11 -8.61
N GLU A 167 9.79 -7.49 -7.43
CA GLU A 167 10.41 -8.09 -6.25
C GLU A 167 9.40 -8.28 -5.13
N THR A 168 9.28 -9.50 -4.62
CA THR A 168 8.38 -9.81 -3.50
C THR A 168 9.11 -9.96 -2.17
N GLN A 169 8.54 -9.40 -1.11
CA GLN A 169 9.03 -9.50 0.26
C GLN A 169 7.92 -9.99 1.19
N THR A 170 8.30 -10.72 2.25
CA THR A 170 7.34 -11.15 3.29
C THR A 170 7.09 -10.04 4.31
N VAL A 171 5.93 -10.07 4.96
CA VAL A 171 5.63 -9.19 6.12
C VAL A 171 6.68 -9.36 7.22
N ARG A 172 7.14 -10.61 7.44
CA ARG A 172 8.26 -10.93 8.35
C ARG A 172 9.51 -10.14 8.00
N ARG A 173 9.96 -10.25 6.74
CA ARG A 173 11.19 -9.59 6.29
C ARG A 173 11.07 -8.08 6.39
N PHE A 174 9.91 -7.53 6.06
CA PHE A 174 9.65 -6.10 6.24
C PHE A 174 9.78 -5.67 7.70
N ALA A 175 9.24 -6.46 8.64
CA ALA A 175 9.37 -6.19 10.08
C ALA A 175 10.84 -6.26 10.52
N GLU A 176 11.58 -7.30 10.14
CA GLU A 176 13.02 -7.42 10.44
C GLU A 176 13.82 -6.22 9.93
N LEU A 177 13.62 -5.83 8.66
CA LEU A 177 14.30 -4.67 8.08
C LEU A 177 13.94 -3.38 8.82
N THR A 178 12.67 -3.22 9.21
CA THR A 178 12.21 -2.04 9.94
C THR A 178 12.87 -1.93 11.32
N PHE A 179 12.86 -3.00 12.12
CA PHE A 179 13.47 -3.00 13.44
C PHE A 179 15.00 -2.90 13.35
N ASN A 180 15.63 -3.60 12.39
CA ASN A 180 17.07 -3.52 12.18
C ASN A 180 17.52 -2.11 11.76
N ASN A 181 16.68 -1.35 11.03
CA ASN A 181 16.94 0.06 10.75
C ASN A 181 16.95 0.94 12.00
N LEU A 182 16.34 0.50 13.10
CA LEU A 182 16.38 1.14 14.42
C LEU A 182 17.47 0.55 15.34
N GLY A 183 18.32 -0.34 14.82
CA GLY A 183 19.34 -1.05 15.60
C GLY A 183 18.78 -2.20 16.43
N ILE A 184 17.55 -2.67 16.18
CA ILE A 184 16.93 -3.76 16.95
C ILE A 184 16.95 -5.04 16.12
N GLU A 185 17.70 -6.04 16.55
CA GLU A 185 17.68 -7.37 15.95
C GLU A 185 16.53 -8.20 16.55
N LEU A 186 15.70 -8.81 15.69
CA LEU A 186 14.62 -9.69 16.11
C LEU A 186 15.04 -11.17 16.00
N GLU A 187 14.63 -11.96 16.99
CA GLU A 187 14.62 -13.43 16.95
C GLU A 187 13.18 -13.93 16.96
N TRP A 188 12.83 -14.84 16.04
CA TRP A 188 11.50 -15.43 15.98
C TRP A 188 11.44 -16.73 16.79
N LYS A 189 10.44 -16.86 17.65
CA LYS A 189 10.15 -18.07 18.44
C LYS A 189 8.71 -18.51 18.24
N GLY A 190 8.47 -19.81 18.30
CA GLY A 190 7.15 -20.40 18.03
C GLY A 190 6.90 -20.60 16.53
N LYS A 191 5.65 -20.93 16.17
CA LYS A 191 5.20 -21.15 14.79
C LYS A 191 3.72 -20.78 14.65
N GLY A 192 3.32 -20.36 13.46
CA GLY A 192 1.91 -20.10 13.15
C GLY A 192 1.34 -18.96 14.00
N ILE A 193 0.22 -19.21 14.68
CA ILE A 193 -0.45 -18.18 15.50
C ILE A 193 0.31 -17.84 16.79
N ASP A 194 1.14 -18.77 17.28
CA ASP A 194 1.94 -18.59 18.49
C ASP A 194 3.32 -18.01 18.20
N GLU A 195 3.61 -17.67 16.94
CA GLU A 195 4.89 -17.13 16.54
C GLU A 195 5.06 -15.67 17.00
N THR A 196 6.16 -15.40 17.68
CA THR A 196 6.49 -14.09 18.25
C THR A 196 7.91 -13.69 17.90
N GLY A 197 8.09 -12.43 17.46
CA GLY A 197 9.39 -11.80 17.32
C GLY A 197 9.79 -11.15 18.64
N ILE A 198 10.91 -11.58 19.22
CA ILE A 198 11.48 -11.00 20.43
C ILE A 198 12.76 -10.23 20.11
N ILE A 199 13.08 -9.22 20.92
CA ILE A 199 14.34 -8.49 20.78
C ILE A 199 15.49 -9.42 21.19
N LYS A 200 16.41 -9.66 20.26
CA LYS A 200 17.61 -10.46 20.47
C LYS A 200 18.78 -9.58 20.92
N THR A 201 19.05 -8.52 20.17
CA THR A 201 20.11 -7.54 20.46
C THR A 201 19.65 -6.12 20.11
N ILE A 202 20.30 -5.14 20.72
CA ILE A 202 20.12 -3.72 20.41
C ILE A 202 21.49 -3.10 20.15
N ASP A 203 21.68 -2.56 18.96
CA ASP A 203 22.78 -1.68 18.61
C ASP A 203 22.47 -0.25 19.08
N LEU A 204 22.99 0.07 20.26
CA LEU A 204 22.77 1.38 20.88
C LEU A 204 23.49 2.50 20.14
N ASP A 205 24.53 2.23 19.38
CA ASP A 205 25.27 3.29 18.68
C ASP A 205 24.53 3.72 17.43
N LYS A 206 23.96 2.76 16.68
CA LYS A 206 23.00 3.06 15.61
C LYS A 206 21.76 3.77 16.14
N ALA A 207 21.22 3.34 17.29
CA ALA A 207 20.07 3.99 17.89
C ALA A 207 20.37 5.45 18.30
N LYS A 208 21.55 5.72 18.85
CA LYS A 208 22.03 7.07 19.20
C LYS A 208 22.19 7.96 17.96
N GLU A 209 22.77 7.44 16.89
CA GLU A 209 22.95 8.18 15.63
C GLU A 209 21.61 8.66 15.07
N LEU A 210 20.60 7.79 15.07
CA LEU A 210 19.27 8.09 14.52
C LEU A 210 18.52 9.22 15.25
N ILE A 211 18.78 9.42 16.54
CA ILE A 211 18.18 10.49 17.34
C ILE A 211 19.10 11.71 17.48
N GLY A 212 20.25 11.72 16.79
CA GLY A 212 21.25 12.77 16.93
C GLY A 212 21.81 12.88 18.36
N TYR A 213 21.89 11.77 19.09
CA TYR A 213 22.39 11.75 20.46
C TYR A 213 23.90 12.05 20.47
N SER A 214 24.24 13.27 20.85
CA SER A 214 25.61 13.63 21.22
C SER A 214 25.84 13.34 22.70
N SER A 215 26.95 12.68 23.03
CA SER A 215 27.41 12.48 24.42
C SER A 215 27.67 13.77 25.19
N THR A 216 27.64 14.94 24.52
CA THR A 216 27.62 16.27 25.17
C THR A 216 26.25 16.68 25.72
N CYS A 217 25.17 15.93 25.43
CA CYS A 217 23.89 16.06 26.10
C CYS A 217 23.97 15.40 27.48
N ILE A 218 24.63 16.08 28.41
CA ILE A 218 24.58 15.74 29.83
C ILE A 218 23.11 15.86 30.26
N PRO A 219 22.47 14.81 30.81
CA PRO A 219 21.16 14.92 31.43
C PRO A 219 21.29 15.83 32.66
N GLY A 220 21.00 17.12 32.47
CA GLY A 220 21.23 18.13 33.50
C GLY A 220 21.23 19.59 33.03
N LYS A 221 21.30 19.89 31.73
CA LYS A 221 21.06 21.25 31.21
C LYS A 221 19.87 21.28 30.27
N VAL A 222 18.70 21.46 30.87
CA VAL A 222 17.53 22.04 30.20
C VAL A 222 17.93 23.45 29.75
N ALA A 223 18.36 23.61 28.50
CA ALA A 223 18.15 24.89 27.81
C ALA A 223 16.63 24.96 27.58
N GLY A 224 15.87 25.88 28.15
CA GLY A 224 16.15 27.26 28.47
C GLY A 224 15.02 28.05 27.82
N HIS A 225 14.09 28.53 28.64
CA HIS A 225 13.02 29.48 28.29
C HIS A 225 12.01 29.06 27.21
N TRP A 226 10.87 28.52 27.67
CA TRP A 226 9.59 28.76 27.01
C TRP A 226 8.99 30.02 27.65
N SER A 227 9.05 31.15 26.95
CA SER A 227 8.29 32.35 27.33
C SER A 227 7.10 32.52 26.38
N ARG A 228 5.91 32.41 26.98
CA ARG A 228 4.54 32.79 26.56
C ARG A 228 4.18 32.72 25.08
#